data_AF-P01534-F1
#
_entry.id   AF-P01534-F1
#
_cell.length_a   1.000
_cell.length_b   1.000
_cell.length_c   1.000
_cell.angle_alpha   90.00
_cell.angle_beta   90.00
_cell.angle_gamma   90.00
#
_symmetry.space_group_name_H-M   'P 1'
#
loop_
_entity.id
_entity.type
_entity.pdbx_description
1 polymer ?
#
loop_
_entity_poly.entity_id
_entity_poly.type
_entity_poly.pdbx_seq_one_letter_code
_entity_poly.pdbx_strand_id
1 'polypeptide(L)' 'ASCKCDDDGPDVRSATFTGTVDFWNCNEGWEKCTAVYTPVASCCRKKK' A
#
# COMPACT_ATOMS: atom_id res chain seq x y z
N ALA A 1 -9.10 3.36 1.64
CA ALA A 1 -8.62 3.08 3.00
C ALA A 1 -7.09 3.22 3.00
N SER A 2 -6.49 3.74 4.07
CA SER A 2 -5.03 3.78 4.16
C SER A 2 -4.48 2.40 4.53
N CYS A 3 -3.33 2.05 3.97
CA CYS A 3 -2.66 0.77 4.23
C CYS A 3 -1.15 0.98 4.40
N LYS A 4 -0.55 0.06 5.16
CA LYS A 4 0.87 0.08 5.47
C LYS A 4 1.68 -0.41 4.27
N CYS A 5 2.78 0.28 3.97
CA CYS A 5 3.73 -0.13 2.95
C CYS A 5 4.86 -0.94 3.59
N ASP A 6 5.58 -1.73 2.77
CA ASP A 6 6.69 -2.58 3.24
C ASP A 6 7.83 -1.74 3.86
N ASP A 7 8.05 -0.53 3.32
CA ASP A 7 9.04 0.45 3.77
C ASP A 7 8.73 1.08 5.14
N ASP A 8 7.50 0.99 5.65
CA ASP A 8 7.13 1.47 6.99
C ASP A 8 7.78 0.66 8.13
N GLY A 9 8.53 -0.39 7.81
CA GLY A 9 9.18 -1.27 8.78
C GLY A 9 8.21 -2.27 9.42
N PRO A 10 8.60 -3.00 10.47
CA PRO A 10 7.75 -4.02 11.09
C PRO A 10 6.64 -3.42 11.97
N ASP A 11 6.89 -2.29 12.61
CA ASP A 11 5.97 -1.69 13.59
C ASP A 11 4.73 -1.07 12.94
N VAL A 12 3.55 -1.59 13.28
CA VAL A 12 2.28 -1.05 12.78
C VAL A 12 1.92 0.31 13.41
N ARG A 13 2.38 0.56 14.63
CA ARG A 13 2.12 1.82 15.35
C ARG A 13 2.92 3.00 14.82
N SER A 14 4.10 2.72 14.28
CA SER A 14 5.00 3.72 13.69
C SER A 14 4.80 3.87 12.17
N ALA A 15 3.95 3.03 11.57
CA ALA A 15 3.68 3.10 10.16
C ALA A 15 2.99 4.42 9.80
N THR A 16 3.45 5.03 8.72
CA THR A 16 2.90 6.27 8.18
C THR A 16 1.59 6.07 7.44
N PHE A 17 1.27 4.81 7.05
CA PHE A 17 0.08 4.45 6.29
C PHE A 17 -0.07 5.30 5.02
N THR A 18 1.03 5.53 4.31
CA THR A 18 1.06 6.31 3.06
C THR A 18 0.42 5.57 1.88
N GLY A 19 0.24 4.26 1.99
CA GLY A 19 -0.47 3.47 1.00
C GLY A 19 -1.98 3.70 1.04
N THR A 20 -2.62 3.51 -0.10
CA THR A 20 -4.06 3.52 -0.32
C THR A 20 -4.47 2.17 -0.89
N VAL A 21 -5.50 1.57 -0.28
CA VAL A 21 -6.07 0.30 -0.74
C VAL A 21 -6.82 0.54 -2.04
N ASP A 22 -6.41 -0.19 -3.08
CA ASP A 22 -7.05 -0.22 -4.38
C ASP A 22 -7.51 -1.64 -4.73
N PHE A 23 -8.69 -1.76 -5.31
CA PHE A 23 -9.23 -3.07 -5.65
C PHE A 23 -8.57 -3.58 -6.93
N TRP A 24 -8.18 -4.85 -6.92
CA TRP A 24 -7.50 -5.51 -8.04
C TRP A 24 -6.06 -5.01 -8.29
N ASN A 25 -5.89 -3.81 -8.83
CA ASN A 25 -4.59 -3.25 -9.21
C ASN A 25 -4.49 -1.78 -8.86
N CYS A 26 -3.25 -1.28 -8.79
CA CYS A 26 -3.01 0.13 -8.59
C CYS A 26 -3.41 0.93 -9.85
N ASN A 27 -4.03 2.08 -9.63
CA ASN A 27 -4.28 3.07 -10.67
C ASN A 27 -3.00 3.52 -11.38
N GLU A 28 -3.14 4.06 -12.59
CA GLU A 28 -2.01 4.64 -13.32
C GLU A 28 -1.33 5.75 -12.50
N GLY A 29 0.00 5.75 -12.46
CA GLY A 29 0.79 6.64 -11.60
C GLY A 29 0.97 6.17 -10.15
N TRP A 30 0.40 5.02 -9.78
CA TRP A 30 0.62 4.39 -8.47
C TRP A 30 1.49 3.12 -8.60
N GLU A 31 2.19 2.77 -7.52
CA GLU A 31 2.99 1.55 -7.38
C GLU A 31 2.47 0.72 -6.20
N LYS A 32 2.53 -0.61 -6.33
CA LYS A 32 2.24 -1.52 -5.22
C LYS A 32 3.30 -1.31 -4.15
N CYS A 33 2.90 -0.87 -2.96
CA CYS A 33 3.83 -0.56 -1.88
C CYS A 33 3.96 -1.69 -0.86
N THR A 34 3.16 -2.75 -1.00
CA THR A 34 3.34 -4.02 -0.31
C THR A 34 3.18 -5.16 -1.31
N ALA A 35 3.91 -6.25 -1.11
CA ALA A 35 3.84 -7.41 -1.99
C ALA A 35 2.47 -8.11 -1.90
N VAL A 36 1.88 -8.18 -0.70
CA VAL A 36 0.61 -8.86 -0.45
C VAL A 36 -0.21 -8.06 0.56
N TYR A 37 -1.36 -7.55 0.13
CA TYR A 37 -2.34 -6.93 1.03
C TYR A 37 -3.53 -7.87 1.27
N THR A 38 -4.34 -8.11 0.25
CA THR A 38 -5.39 -9.14 0.25
C THR A 38 -5.50 -9.76 -1.14
N PRO A 39 -6.13 -10.95 -1.31
CA PRO A 39 -6.30 -11.55 -2.63
C PRO A 39 -7.10 -10.69 -3.62
N VAL A 40 -7.91 -9.73 -3.14
CA VAL A 40 -8.80 -8.90 -3.97
C VAL A 40 -8.43 -7.42 -3.99
N ALA A 41 -7.45 -7.00 -3.18
CA ALA A 41 -7.04 -5.61 -3.11
C ALA A 41 -5.52 -5.50 -2.90
N SER A 42 -4.93 -4.52 -3.57
CA SER A 42 -3.53 -4.16 -3.48
C SER A 42 -3.37 -2.90 -2.62
N CYS A 43 -2.29 -2.80 -1.87
CA CYS A 43 -1.91 -1.54 -1.24
C CYS A 43 -1.01 -0.75 -2.20
N CYS A 44 -1.45 0.43 -2.58
CA CYS A 44 -0.83 1.24 -3.63
C CYS A 44 -0.41 2.59 -3.07
N ARG A 45 0.77 3.10 -3.44
CA ARG A 45 1.16 4.50 -3.17
C ARG A 45 1.42 5.25 -4.46
N LYS A 46 1.26 6.57 -4.49
CA LYS A 46 1.64 7.37 -5.66
C LYS A 46 3.14 7.21 -5.90
N LYS A 47 3.54 6.95 -7.14
CA LYS A 47 4.94 7.02 -7.55
C LYS A 47 5.44 8.44 -7.28
N LYS A 48 6.55 8.58 -6.56
CA LYS A 48 7.23 9.87 -6.40
C LYS A 48 8.01 10.21 -7.67
#